data_AF-A0A1M5VRP8-F1
#
_entry.id   AF-A0A1M5VRP8-F1
#
_cell.length_a   1.000
_cell.length_b   1.000
_cell.length_c   1.000
_cell.angle_alpha   90.00
_cell.angle_beta   90.00
_cell.angle_gamma   90.00
#
_symmetry.space_group_name_H-M   'P 1'
#
loop_
_entity.id
_entity.type
_entity.pdbx_description
1 polymer ?
#
loop_
_entity_poly.entity_id
_entity_poly.type
_entity_poly.pdbx_seq_one_letter_code
_entity_poly.pdbx_strand_id
1 'polypeptide(L)'
;MENAIFEIVQQWRSEEVKLHPGVLLPSIQGVEKMIGFIFPVEFKELYTQVDGFADFDMRENMFSIWPLGVIVDEYERDDDKEYVGFSDYLIHSHSIGFLKGRAGIFKNYGRGEYILIANSFIEAIQLINSDAAIIY
;
A
#
# COMPACT_ATOMS: atom_id res chain seq x y z
N MET A 1 15.29 -7.59 7.07
CA MET A 1 14.17 -6.63 7.01
C MET A 1 14.64 -5.32 6.39
N GLU A 2 15.60 -4.62 6.98
CA GLU A 2 16.18 -3.37 6.42
C GLU A 2 16.63 -3.50 4.95
N ASN A 3 17.21 -4.65 4.58
CA ASN A 3 17.66 -4.91 3.22
C ASN A 3 16.51 -5.00 2.20
N ALA A 4 15.34 -5.53 2.58
CA ALA A 4 14.23 -5.72 1.64
C ALA A 4 13.57 -4.38 1.26
N ILE A 5 13.39 -3.47 2.22
CA ILE A 5 12.82 -2.15 1.94
C ILE A 5 13.76 -1.34 1.06
N PHE A 6 15.08 -1.40 1.33
CA PHE A 6 16.07 -0.77 0.48
C PHE A 6 15.98 -1.31 -0.97
N GLU A 7 15.93 -2.63 -1.16
CA GLU A 7 15.79 -3.27 -2.47
C GLU A 7 14.50 -2.85 -3.19
N ILE A 8 13.36 -2.80 -2.49
CA ILE A 8 12.08 -2.32 -3.03
C ILE A 8 12.20 -0.89 -3.56
N VAL A 9 12.77 0.02 -2.75
CA VAL A 9 12.92 1.43 -3.13
C VAL A 9 13.90 1.59 -4.29
N GLN A 10 15.01 0.83 -4.31
CA GLN A 10 15.94 0.85 -5.45
C GLN A 10 15.29 0.34 -6.72
N GLN A 11 14.47 -0.72 -6.63
CA GLN A 11 13.74 -1.24 -7.77
C GLN A 11 12.84 -0.15 -8.37
N TRP A 12 11.98 0.49 -7.57
CA TRP A 12 11.10 1.55 -8.06
C TRP A 12 11.84 2.72 -8.69
N ARG A 13 13.00 3.11 -8.12
CA ARG A 13 13.87 4.14 -8.71
C ARG A 13 14.46 3.70 -10.04
N SER A 14 14.86 2.43 -10.18
CA SER A 14 15.40 1.88 -11.43
C SER A 14 14.34 1.72 -12.51
N GLU A 15 13.08 1.56 -12.12
CA GLU A 15 11.90 1.56 -12.99
C GLU A 15 11.42 2.97 -13.33
N GLU A 16 12.14 4.01 -12.87
CA GLU A 16 11.82 5.42 -13.07
C GLU A 16 10.43 5.83 -12.55
N VAL A 17 9.86 5.05 -11.62
CA VAL A 17 8.62 5.42 -10.93
C VAL A 17 8.85 6.69 -10.14
N LYS A 18 7.95 7.65 -10.30
CA LYS A 18 7.95 8.88 -9.51
C LYS A 18 7.55 8.58 -8.08
N LEU A 19 8.43 8.88 -7.13
CA LEU A 19 8.20 8.61 -5.71
C LEU A 19 7.94 9.91 -4.97
N HIS A 20 6.94 9.90 -4.09
CA HIS A 20 6.76 11.00 -3.13
C HIS A 20 7.84 10.88 -2.04
N PRO A 21 8.44 11.99 -1.57
CA PRO A 21 9.39 11.93 -0.48
C PRO A 21 8.77 11.28 0.77
N GLY A 22 9.57 10.53 1.50
CA GLY A 22 9.13 9.87 2.73
C GLY A 22 8.55 10.83 3.76
N VAL A 23 7.60 10.33 4.54
CA VAL A 23 6.89 11.08 5.58
C VAL A 23 7.47 10.84 6.96
N LEU A 24 7.31 11.81 7.85
CA LEU A 24 7.75 11.66 9.23
C LEU A 24 6.86 10.67 9.99
N LEU A 25 7.45 9.90 10.89
CA LEU A 25 6.74 8.94 11.74
C LEU A 25 5.52 9.56 12.48
N PRO A 26 5.58 10.80 13.03
CA PRO A 26 4.40 11.43 13.64
C PRO A 26 3.23 11.65 12.67
N SER A 27 3.49 11.85 11.37
CA SER A 27 2.43 11.94 10.36
C SER A 27 1.72 10.61 10.20
N ILE A 28 2.48 9.51 10.13
CA ILE A 28 1.93 8.15 10.05
C ILE A 28 1.11 7.85 11.31
N GLN A 29 1.62 8.18 12.50
CA GLN A 29 0.90 8.01 13.76
C GLN A 29 -0.39 8.85 13.83
N GLY A 30 -0.38 10.04 13.24
CA GLY A 30 -1.57 10.87 13.09
C GLY A 30 -2.66 10.17 12.28
N VAL A 31 -2.28 9.53 11.17
CA VAL A 31 -3.18 8.72 10.35
C VAL A 31 -3.63 7.46 11.08
N GLU A 32 -2.72 6.72 11.72
CA GLU A 32 -3.07 5.54 12.53
C GLU A 32 -4.18 5.86 13.55
N LYS A 33 -4.09 7.02 14.21
CA LYS A 33 -5.10 7.53 15.14
C LYS A 33 -6.41 7.91 14.46
N MET A 34 -6.34 8.57 13.30
CA MET A 34 -7.51 9.01 12.53
C MET A 34 -8.35 7.83 12.04
N ILE A 35 -7.68 6.83 11.45
CA ILE A 35 -8.36 5.67 10.84
C ILE A 35 -8.59 4.54 11.84
N GLY A 36 -8.01 4.62 13.05
CA GLY A 36 -8.15 3.58 14.08
C GLY A 36 -7.47 2.26 13.69
N PHE A 37 -6.31 2.34 13.04
CA PHE A 37 -5.52 1.18 12.61
C PHE A 37 -4.03 1.43 12.85
N ILE A 38 -3.32 0.45 13.41
CA ILE A 38 -1.87 0.54 13.60
C ILE A 38 -1.19 -0.17 12.44
N PHE A 39 -0.42 0.56 11.65
CA PHE A 39 0.31 -0.02 10.54
C PHE A 39 1.44 -0.93 11.03
N PRO A 40 1.81 -1.98 10.27
CA PRO A 40 3.00 -2.78 10.54
C PRO A 40 4.27 -1.93 10.60
N VAL A 41 5.31 -2.43 11.27
CA VAL A 41 6.59 -1.71 11.36
C VAL A 41 7.21 -1.50 9.98
N GLU A 42 7.08 -2.49 9.11
CA GLU A 42 7.63 -2.48 7.75
C GLU A 42 6.93 -1.46 6.86
N PHE A 43 5.62 -1.24 7.06
CA PHE A 43 4.88 -0.17 6.40
C PHE A 43 5.46 1.19 6.81
N LYS A 44 5.66 1.41 8.12
CA LYS A 44 6.23 2.66 8.62
C LYS A 44 7.65 2.89 8.11
N GLU A 45 8.49 1.85 8.12
CA GLU A 45 9.85 1.92 7.59
C GLU A 45 9.86 2.30 6.11
N LEU A 46 9.00 1.69 5.28
CA LEU A 46 8.88 2.04 3.87
C LEU A 46 8.40 3.49 3.69
N TYR A 47 7.30 3.86 4.35
CA TYR A 47 6.67 5.19 4.20
C TYR A 47 7.55 6.33 4.73
N THR A 48 8.47 6.05 5.66
CA THR A 48 9.50 7.04 6.07
C THR A 48 10.60 7.25 5.04
N GLN A 49 10.79 6.32 4.09
CA GLN A 49 11.72 6.49 2.98
C GLN A 49 11.03 7.07 1.75
N VAL A 50 9.86 6.56 1.40
CA VAL A 50 9.05 6.97 0.24
C VAL A 50 7.57 6.87 0.55
N ASP A 51 6.82 7.96 0.36
CA ASP A 51 5.40 8.03 0.68
C ASP A 51 4.55 7.63 -0.53
N GLY A 52 4.74 6.40 -1.01
CA GLY A 52 4.08 5.91 -2.22
C GLY A 52 4.52 6.62 -3.50
N PHE A 53 3.72 6.48 -4.55
CA PHE A 53 3.99 6.98 -5.89
C PHE A 53 3.37 8.37 -6.08
N ALA A 54 4.09 9.26 -6.77
CA ALA A 54 3.66 10.63 -7.03
C ALA A 54 2.83 10.72 -8.32
N ASP A 55 2.01 11.76 -8.46
CA ASP A 55 1.26 12.09 -9.69
C ASP A 55 0.41 10.95 -10.29
N PHE A 56 -0.10 10.03 -9.46
CA PHE A 56 -0.80 8.81 -9.91
C PHE A 56 0.05 7.91 -10.81
N ASP A 57 1.37 7.97 -10.64
CA ASP A 57 2.28 7.10 -11.37
C ASP A 57 2.05 5.63 -10.99
N MET A 58 2.43 4.75 -11.91
CA MET A 58 2.24 3.31 -11.77
C MET A 58 3.44 2.58 -12.33
N ARG A 59 3.67 1.38 -11.83
CA ARG A 59 4.65 0.46 -12.42
C ARG A 59 4.16 -0.03 -13.79
N GLU A 60 5.05 -0.62 -14.58
CA GLU A 60 4.69 -1.22 -15.87
C GLU A 60 3.59 -2.29 -15.77
N ASN A 61 3.49 -2.94 -14.62
CA ASN A 61 2.44 -3.92 -14.32
C ASN A 61 1.16 -3.29 -13.75
N MET A 62 0.97 -1.98 -13.92
CA MET A 62 -0.25 -1.21 -13.63
C MET A 62 -0.64 -1.10 -12.15
N PHE A 63 0.26 -1.44 -11.23
CA PHE A 63 0.06 -1.16 -9.81
C PHE A 63 0.56 0.22 -9.42
N SER A 64 -0.20 0.87 -8.56
CA SER A 64 0.20 2.08 -7.85
C SER A 64 0.25 1.83 -6.36
N ILE A 65 1.22 2.44 -5.67
CA ILE A 65 1.27 2.51 -4.21
C ILE A 65 0.81 3.91 -3.79
N TRP A 66 -0.18 3.99 -2.93
CA TRP A 66 -0.80 5.25 -2.54
C TRP A 66 0.06 6.01 -1.53
N PRO A 67 0.24 7.34 -1.72
CA PRO A 67 0.68 8.22 -0.65
C PRO A 67 -0.25 8.17 0.54
N LEU A 68 0.28 8.47 1.72
CA LEU A 68 -0.47 8.42 2.97
C LEU A 68 -1.73 9.31 2.94
N GLY A 69 -1.67 10.45 2.25
CA GLY A 69 -2.83 11.31 2.03
C GLY A 69 -3.94 10.64 1.21
N VAL A 70 -3.59 9.88 0.17
CA VAL A 70 -4.55 9.13 -0.65
C VAL A 70 -5.17 7.99 0.15
N ILE A 71 -4.39 7.32 1.00
CA ILE A 71 -4.92 6.30 1.93
C ILE A 71 -6.03 6.89 2.81
N VAL A 72 -5.82 8.10 3.34
CA VAL A 72 -6.83 8.80 4.15
C VAL A 72 -8.04 9.16 3.31
N ASP A 73 -7.85 9.78 2.14
CA ASP A 73 -8.94 10.20 1.28
C ASP A 73 -9.83 9.03 0.86
N GLU A 74 -9.22 7.91 0.45
CA GLU A 74 -9.95 6.69 0.06
C GLU A 74 -10.65 6.05 1.26
N TYR A 75 -9.97 5.98 2.41
CA TYR A 75 -10.59 5.47 3.63
C TYR A 75 -11.77 6.34 4.10
N GLU A 76 -11.73 7.66 3.93
CA GLU A 76 -12.83 8.55 4.28
C GLU A 76 -14.03 8.39 3.34
N ARG A 77 -13.79 8.16 2.05
CA ARG A 77 -14.82 7.98 1.02
C ARG A 77 -15.50 6.62 1.04
N ASP A 78 -14.79 5.56 1.42
CA ASP A 78 -15.33 4.19 1.43
C ASP A 78 -16.33 3.99 2.59
N ASP A 79 -17.42 3.27 2.36
CA ASP A 79 -18.36 2.93 3.43
C ASP A 79 -17.80 1.83 4.35
N ASP A 80 -16.90 0.98 3.84
CA ASP A 80 -16.27 -0.09 4.61
C ASP A 80 -15.07 0.43 5.41
N LYS A 81 -15.33 0.84 6.66
CA LYS A 81 -14.32 1.32 7.59
C LYS A 81 -13.47 0.21 8.22
N GLU A 82 -13.69 -1.06 7.89
CA GLU A 82 -12.84 -2.17 8.34
C GLU A 82 -11.65 -2.41 7.39
N TYR A 83 -11.71 -1.87 6.17
CA TYR A 83 -10.67 -2.01 5.17
C TYR A 83 -9.81 -0.74 5.06
N VAL A 84 -8.49 -0.92 4.93
CA VAL A 84 -7.52 0.17 4.76
C VAL A 84 -6.64 -0.14 3.56
N GLY A 85 -6.99 0.41 2.40
CA GLY A 85 -6.22 0.25 1.17
C GLY A 85 -4.90 1.03 1.20
N PHE A 86 -3.87 0.51 0.52
CA PHE A 86 -2.60 1.22 0.30
C PHE A 86 -2.11 1.15 -1.15
N SER A 87 -2.83 0.44 -2.02
CA SER A 87 -2.45 0.22 -3.40
C SER A 87 -3.69 -0.11 -4.23
N ASP A 88 -3.64 0.20 -5.52
CA ASP A 88 -4.59 -0.26 -6.51
C ASP A 88 -3.93 -0.78 -7.78
N TYR A 89 -4.75 -1.50 -8.53
CA TYR A 89 -4.46 -1.95 -9.88
C TYR A 89 -5.36 -1.22 -10.87
N LEU A 90 -4.75 -0.67 -11.93
CA LEU A 90 -5.45 -0.17 -13.13
C LEU A 90 -6.61 0.78 -12.80
N ILE A 91 -6.31 1.93 -12.18
CA ILE A 91 -7.28 2.99 -11.88
C ILE A 91 -8.46 2.42 -11.05
N HIS A 92 -8.14 1.87 -9.88
CA HIS A 92 -9.10 1.30 -8.94
C HIS A 92 -9.95 0.14 -9.49
N SER A 93 -9.43 -0.69 -10.41
CA SER A 93 -10.11 -1.94 -10.77
C SER A 93 -10.25 -2.87 -9.56
N HIS A 94 -9.24 -2.89 -8.69
CA HIS A 94 -9.29 -3.45 -7.35
C HIS A 94 -8.23 -2.79 -6.49
N SER A 95 -8.41 -2.83 -5.18
CA SER A 95 -7.44 -2.33 -4.22
C SER A 95 -6.82 -3.47 -3.40
N ILE A 96 -5.65 -3.17 -2.85
CA ILE A 96 -4.91 -4.04 -1.92
C ILE A 96 -4.75 -3.30 -0.61
N GLY A 97 -5.02 -3.99 0.49
CA GLY A 97 -5.10 -3.34 1.79
C GLY A 97 -5.12 -4.28 2.99
N PHE A 98 -5.23 -3.66 4.15
CA PHE A 98 -5.38 -4.32 5.44
C PHE A 98 -6.86 -4.47 5.80
N LEU A 99 -7.16 -5.49 6.60
CA LEU A 99 -8.43 -5.60 7.30
C LEU A 99 -8.20 -5.45 8.80
N LYS A 100 -8.97 -4.57 9.44
CA LYS A 100 -8.93 -4.41 10.89
C LYS A 100 -9.27 -5.73 11.58
N GLY A 101 -8.47 -6.06 12.59
CA GLY A 101 -8.63 -7.32 13.35
C GLY A 101 -8.25 -8.60 12.60
N ARG A 102 -7.77 -8.53 11.34
CA ARG A 102 -7.33 -9.71 10.58
C ARG A 102 -5.89 -9.55 10.12
N ALA A 103 -5.07 -10.56 10.38
CA ALA A 103 -3.68 -10.59 9.91
C ALA A 103 -3.61 -10.86 8.39
N GLY A 104 -2.63 -10.25 7.74
CA GLY A 104 -2.36 -10.41 6.31
C GLY A 104 -2.82 -9.22 5.47
N ILE A 105 -2.62 -9.35 4.16
CA ILE A 105 -2.96 -8.37 3.14
C ILE A 105 -4.01 -8.97 2.21
N PHE A 106 -5.02 -8.16 1.89
CA PHE A 106 -6.21 -8.59 1.18
C PHE A 106 -6.39 -7.78 -0.09
N LYS A 107 -6.86 -8.45 -1.14
CA LYS A 107 -7.40 -7.86 -2.36
C LYS A 107 -8.91 -7.63 -2.19
N ASN A 108 -9.40 -6.47 -2.61
CA ASN A 108 -10.82 -6.08 -2.57
C ASN A 108 -11.29 -5.55 -3.94
N TYR A 109 -12.38 -6.11 -4.47
CA TYR A 109 -13.05 -5.68 -5.71
C TYR A 109 -14.26 -4.75 -5.48
N GLY A 110 -14.44 -4.23 -4.27
CA GLY A 110 -15.54 -3.32 -3.92
C GLY A 110 -16.88 -4.03 -3.69
N ARG A 111 -16.89 -5.34 -3.44
CA ARG A 111 -18.11 -6.16 -3.24
C ARG A 111 -18.24 -6.79 -1.85
N GLY A 112 -17.41 -6.36 -0.89
CA GLY A 112 -17.36 -6.95 0.45
C GLY A 112 -16.71 -8.34 0.49
N GLU A 113 -16.08 -8.78 -0.60
CA GLU A 113 -15.29 -10.00 -0.66
C GLU A 113 -13.80 -9.66 -0.58
N TYR A 114 -13.12 -10.30 0.38
CA TYR A 114 -11.71 -10.09 0.67
C TYR A 114 -10.90 -11.35 0.44
N ILE A 115 -9.93 -11.28 -0.45
CA ILE A 115 -9.07 -12.41 -0.80
C ILE A 115 -7.69 -12.19 -0.17
N LEU A 116 -7.27 -13.06 0.72
CA LEU A 116 -5.91 -13.01 1.29
C LEU A 116 -4.89 -13.28 0.18
N ILE A 117 -3.97 -12.34 -0.05
CA ILE A 117 -2.92 -12.47 -1.07
C ILE A 117 -1.51 -12.60 -0.46
N ALA A 118 -1.31 -12.15 0.77
CA ALA A 118 -0.03 -12.24 1.48
C ALA A 118 -0.22 -12.27 2.99
N ASN A 119 0.74 -12.85 3.71
CA ASN A 119 0.73 -12.89 5.17
C ASN A 119 1.37 -11.64 5.80
N SER A 120 2.13 -10.88 5.02
CA SER A 120 2.81 -9.66 5.48
C SER A 120 2.79 -8.54 4.43
N PHE A 121 3.02 -7.31 4.89
CA PHE A 121 3.13 -6.15 4.03
C PHE A 121 4.29 -6.29 3.02
N ILE A 122 5.47 -6.73 3.47
CA ILE A 122 6.62 -6.91 2.58
C ILE A 122 6.36 -7.97 1.52
N GLU A 123 5.75 -9.10 1.90
CA GLU A 123 5.37 -10.14 0.94
C GLU A 123 4.39 -9.59 -0.11
N ALA A 124 3.41 -8.78 0.29
CA ALA A 124 2.49 -8.13 -0.66
C ALA A 124 3.21 -7.17 -1.61
N ILE A 125 4.14 -6.33 -1.11
CA ILE A 125 4.92 -5.44 -1.98
C ILE A 125 5.79 -6.24 -2.95
N GLN A 126 6.40 -7.35 -2.51
CA GLN A 126 7.17 -8.23 -3.39
C GLN A 126 6.29 -8.91 -4.45
N LEU A 127 5.07 -9.32 -4.09
CA LEU A 127 4.10 -9.84 -5.06
C LEU A 127 3.70 -8.76 -6.08
N ILE A 128 3.37 -7.55 -5.60
CA ILE A 128 3.10 -6.39 -6.46
C ILE A 128 4.29 -6.11 -7.38
N ASN A 129 5.52 -6.25 -6.88
CA ASN A 129 6.73 -5.98 -7.65
C ASN A 129 7.06 -7.04 -8.71
N SER A 130 6.65 -8.30 -8.51
CA SER A 130 7.10 -9.45 -9.32
C SER A 130 6.26 -9.72 -10.56
N ASP A 131 4.93 -9.79 -10.45
CA ASP A 131 4.04 -9.95 -11.61
C ASP A 131 2.56 -9.70 -11.25
N ALA A 132 1.86 -8.94 -12.09
CA ALA A 132 0.43 -8.72 -11.91
C ALA A 132 -0.42 -9.98 -12.10
N ALA A 133 0.04 -10.96 -12.89
CA ALA A 133 -0.71 -12.19 -13.14
C ALA A 133 -0.88 -13.07 -11.88
N ILE A 134 -0.10 -12.83 -10.81
CA ILE A 134 -0.20 -13.57 -9.54
C ILE A 134 -1.29 -12.95 -8.65
N ILE A 135 -1.53 -11.65 -8.77
CA ILE A 135 -2.50 -10.90 -7.96
C ILE A 135 -3.79 -10.60 -8.73
N TYR A 136 -3.81 -10.69 -10.06
CA TYR A 136 -5.00 -10.59 -10.91
C TYR A 136 -5.88 -11.83 -10.78
#